data_AF-A0A2A6CJD0-F1
#
_entry.id   AF-A0A2A6CJD0-F1
#
_cell.length_a   1.000
_cell.length_b   1.000
_cell.length_c   1.000
_cell.angle_alpha   90.00
_cell.angle_beta   90.00
_cell.angle_gamma   90.00
#
_symmetry.space_group_name_H-M   'P 1'
#
loop_
_entity.id
_entity.type
_entity.pdbx_description
1 polymer ?
#
loop_
_entity_poly.entity_id
_entity_poly.type
_entity_poly.pdbx_seq_one_letter_code
_entity_poly.pdbx_strand_id
1 'polypeptide(L)'
;MVRPIFLPVAYETAILVYFECVFVCSLCLHEICLFLMVTRTPPAQMVVRNYLILIQIMVLLTDAHTDFCMRPIPLFPALAGYGNGMAVRMGLPINLAMAIMAILWTYVNVAIVRCIVHRHQTIVDDNSAFKFRKGSLIVTELLLAFLVPVPMLIWYANGNDRETNERNLIADPHNITWIRERGFYYVDVPGTSKIAMMIAIILTIFLSSLLMVLAFVHMFYTLWKDSAKRSAMSIRLIKRSITNLFLQSQARIFLYLQIMFAASCCFNALALFFVVTQTPSSHAMVRKYLIAIQIILIISDVHLEILFQPIPIFPALGGFAVGLLIRTGFSLPTELAITIVIYIYTGFVSILCLIYRHQTVVLPGNPLKFRKRSIHFVHFVMLAPPPFLGILIAFIENDQANVELIKKELFLPMNLFVVPATLIILGLLFDALFSFETMLAIFLVLPTHSIGRNLILLIITPVYRKLIVSCLLKPCRRNFECN
;
A
#
# COMPACT_ATOMS: atom_id res chain seq x y z
N MET A 1 -30.04 1.37 9.64
CA MET A 1 -29.85 2.81 9.92
C MET A 1 -28.42 3.14 9.50
N VAL A 2 -28.24 4.03 8.54
CA VAL A 2 -26.92 4.46 8.05
C VAL A 2 -26.24 5.25 9.17
N ARG A 3 -24.93 5.01 9.39
CA ARG A 3 -24.19 5.70 10.46
C ARG A 3 -23.83 7.11 10.00
N PRO A 4 -24.00 8.13 10.86
CA PRO A 4 -23.54 9.47 10.51
C PRO A 4 -22.02 9.49 10.36
N ILE A 5 -21.53 10.19 9.34
CA ILE A 5 -20.10 10.38 9.12
C ILE A 5 -19.70 11.74 9.68
N PHE A 6 -18.76 11.75 10.60
CA PHE A 6 -18.25 12.98 11.21
C PHE A 6 -16.75 12.88 11.41
N LEU A 7 -16.00 13.89 10.93
CA LEU A 7 -14.57 14.02 11.18
C LEU A 7 -14.34 15.18 12.16
N PRO A 8 -13.94 14.89 13.42
CA PRO A 8 -13.60 15.95 14.36
C PRO A 8 -12.45 16.84 13.83
N VAL A 9 -12.53 18.15 14.12
CA VAL A 9 -11.54 19.17 13.69
C VAL A 9 -10.10 18.77 14.05
N ALA A 10 -9.91 18.14 15.22
CA ALA A 10 -8.60 17.68 15.67
C ALA A 10 -8.00 16.60 14.75
N TYR A 11 -8.82 15.64 14.30
CA TYR A 11 -8.37 14.60 13.37
C TYR A 11 -8.11 15.15 11.98
N GLU A 12 -8.97 16.06 11.50
CA GLU A 12 -8.73 16.78 10.25
C GLU A 12 -7.37 17.50 10.28
N THR A 13 -7.11 18.26 11.34
CA THR A 13 -5.84 18.98 11.52
C THR A 13 -4.66 18.01 11.50
N ALA A 14 -4.77 16.87 12.18
CA ALA A 14 -3.73 15.84 12.18
C ALA A 14 -3.49 15.26 10.77
N ILE A 15 -4.55 15.02 9.99
CA ILE A 15 -4.45 14.54 8.60
C ILE A 15 -3.77 15.58 7.71
N LEU A 16 -4.08 16.87 7.87
CA LEU A 16 -3.47 17.94 7.09
C LEU A 16 -1.97 18.09 7.43
N VAL A 17 -1.61 18.05 8.72
CA VAL A 17 -0.21 18.03 9.15
C VAL A 17 0.51 16.79 8.61
N TYR A 18 -0.17 15.64 8.59
CA TYR A 18 0.37 14.43 7.98
C TYR A 18 0.67 14.61 6.49
N PHE A 19 -0.26 15.17 5.69
CA PHE A 19 -0.01 15.46 4.27
C PHE A 19 1.15 16.45 4.08
N GLU A 20 1.27 17.47 4.94
CA GLU A 20 2.40 18.41 4.90
C GLU A 20 3.73 17.72 5.17
N CYS A 21 3.80 16.90 6.22
CA CYS A 21 4.98 16.11 6.53
C CYS A 21 5.35 15.17 5.37
N VAL A 22 4.36 14.46 4.82
CA VAL A 22 4.55 13.55 3.68
C VAL A 22 5.07 14.30 2.46
N PHE A 23 4.44 15.42 2.12
CA PHE A 23 4.82 16.26 0.99
C PHE A 23 6.24 16.80 1.13
N VAL A 24 6.61 17.37 2.27
CA VAL A 24 7.96 17.92 2.51
C VAL A 24 9.01 16.81 2.41
N CYS A 25 8.76 15.64 3.02
CA CYS A 25 9.66 14.50 2.91
C CYS A 25 9.77 14.02 1.46
N SER A 26 8.65 13.91 0.76
CA SER A 26 8.59 13.48 -0.64
C SER A 26 9.36 14.44 -1.54
N LEU A 27 9.18 15.75 -1.38
CA LEU A 27 9.83 16.80 -2.16
C LEU A 27 11.36 16.72 -2.03
N CYS A 28 11.88 16.68 -0.81
CA CYS A 28 13.33 16.52 -0.55
C CYS A 28 13.89 15.27 -1.24
N LEU A 29 13.16 14.16 -1.15
CA LEU A 29 13.57 12.91 -1.78
C LEU A 29 13.50 13.00 -3.32
N HIS A 30 12.49 13.66 -3.88
CA HIS A 30 12.35 13.88 -5.31
C HIS A 30 13.53 14.67 -5.87
N GLU A 31 13.94 15.74 -5.20
CA GLU A 31 15.09 16.56 -5.57
C GLU A 31 16.39 15.74 -5.58
N ILE A 32 16.66 15.00 -4.51
CA ILE A 32 17.84 14.12 -4.43
C ILE A 32 17.82 13.10 -5.56
N CYS A 33 16.67 12.46 -5.81
CA CYS A 33 16.53 11.46 -6.87
C CYS A 33 16.76 12.07 -8.26
N LEU A 34 16.18 13.25 -8.54
CA LEU A 34 16.37 13.96 -9.81
C LEU A 34 17.83 14.36 -10.00
N PHE A 35 18.44 14.95 -8.98
CA PHE A 35 19.85 15.32 -8.99
C PHE A 35 20.75 14.11 -9.31
N LEU A 36 20.53 12.98 -8.63
CA LEU A 36 21.30 11.76 -8.86
C LEU A 36 21.05 11.16 -10.25
N MET A 37 19.81 11.16 -10.74
CA MET A 37 19.50 10.69 -12.08
C MET A 37 20.20 11.52 -13.15
N VAL A 38 20.16 12.84 -13.04
CA VAL A 38 20.80 13.75 -14.00
C VAL A 38 22.33 13.60 -13.94
N THR A 39 22.92 13.62 -12.75
CA THR A 39 24.38 13.75 -12.58
C THR A 39 25.14 12.42 -12.56
N ARG A 40 24.52 11.31 -12.15
CA ARG A 40 25.22 10.04 -11.88
C ARG A 40 24.83 8.88 -12.77
N THR A 41 23.85 9.04 -13.65
CA THR A 41 23.45 7.95 -14.55
C THR A 41 24.49 7.75 -15.67
N PRO A 42 24.98 6.51 -15.89
CA PRO A 42 25.98 6.23 -16.93
C PRO A 42 25.49 6.56 -18.35
N PRO A 43 26.39 6.92 -19.29
CA PRO A 43 26.04 7.20 -20.69
C PRO A 43 25.26 6.08 -21.38
N ALA A 44 25.58 4.82 -21.08
CA ALA A 44 24.89 3.64 -21.64
C ALA A 44 23.40 3.54 -21.24
N GLN A 45 22.95 4.31 -20.26
CA GLN A 45 21.57 4.30 -19.75
C GLN A 45 20.82 5.61 -20.01
N MET A 46 21.35 6.53 -20.83
CA MET A 46 20.76 7.86 -21.04
C MET A 46 19.32 7.83 -21.55
N VAL A 47 18.95 6.86 -22.40
CA VAL A 47 17.58 6.78 -22.91
C VAL A 47 16.61 6.37 -21.81
N VAL A 48 16.94 5.33 -21.03
CA VAL A 48 16.14 4.88 -19.88
C VAL A 48 16.08 5.95 -18.80
N ARG A 49 17.18 6.68 -18.57
CA ARG A 49 17.25 7.84 -17.67
C ARG A 49 16.16 8.85 -17.98
N ASN A 50 15.98 9.20 -19.26
CA ASN A 50 14.99 10.21 -19.66
C ASN A 50 13.57 9.77 -19.31
N TYR A 51 13.25 8.47 -19.48
CA TYR A 51 11.97 7.92 -19.02
C TYR A 51 11.82 7.96 -17.50
N LEU A 52 12.86 7.60 -16.75
CA LEU A 52 12.81 7.64 -15.28
C LEU A 52 12.67 9.07 -14.75
N ILE A 53 13.33 10.05 -15.37
CA ILE A 53 13.16 11.48 -15.07
C ILE A 53 11.72 11.91 -15.36
N LEU A 54 11.14 11.52 -16.50
CA LEU A 54 9.75 11.84 -16.82
C LEU A 54 8.78 11.28 -15.77
N ILE A 55 8.92 10.01 -15.37
CA ILE A 55 8.06 9.41 -14.33
C ILE A 55 8.27 10.13 -13.00
N GLN A 56 9.49 10.57 -12.69
CA GLN A 56 9.79 11.31 -11.47
C GLN A 56 9.13 12.69 -11.46
N ILE A 57 9.20 13.43 -12.56
CA ILE A 57 8.53 14.72 -12.72
C ILE A 57 7.02 14.56 -12.60
N MET A 58 6.43 13.56 -13.26
CA MET A 58 4.98 13.34 -13.21
C MET A 58 4.47 12.99 -11.81
N VAL A 59 5.24 12.24 -11.03
CA VAL A 59 4.87 11.97 -9.62
C VAL A 59 5.10 13.19 -8.75
N LEU A 60 6.18 13.95 -8.95
CA LEU A 60 6.37 15.22 -8.23
C LEU A 60 5.17 16.17 -8.46
N LEU A 61 4.71 16.29 -9.71
CA LEU A 61 3.52 17.09 -10.04
C LEU A 61 2.25 16.53 -9.38
N THR A 62 2.13 15.20 -9.32
CA THR A 62 1.01 14.52 -8.65
C THR A 62 0.99 14.81 -7.16
N ASP A 63 2.13 14.69 -6.48
CA ASP A 63 2.28 14.95 -5.05
C ASP A 63 2.02 16.43 -4.73
N ALA A 64 2.61 17.34 -5.51
CA ALA A 64 2.36 18.77 -5.36
C ALA A 64 0.87 19.11 -5.52
N HIS A 65 0.20 18.50 -6.50
CA HIS A 65 -1.22 18.73 -6.68
C HIS A 65 -2.06 18.12 -5.54
N THR A 66 -1.78 16.87 -5.15
CA THR A 66 -2.60 16.14 -4.17
C THR A 66 -2.38 16.65 -2.75
N ASP A 67 -1.12 16.76 -2.32
CA ASP A 67 -0.77 17.00 -0.92
C ASP A 67 -0.64 18.51 -0.59
N PHE A 68 -0.49 19.35 -1.61
CA PHE A 68 -0.36 20.80 -1.43
C PHE A 68 -1.51 21.60 -2.07
N CYS A 69 -1.79 21.40 -3.36
CA CYS A 69 -2.82 22.20 -4.05
C CYS A 69 -4.25 21.83 -3.63
N MET A 70 -4.56 20.54 -3.46
CA MET A 70 -5.93 20.05 -3.23
C MET A 70 -6.19 19.65 -1.77
N ARG A 71 -5.27 18.90 -1.15
CA ARG A 71 -5.43 18.28 0.18
C ARG A 71 -6.81 17.64 0.37
N PRO A 72 -7.12 16.59 -0.40
CA PRO A 72 -8.42 15.94 -0.34
C PRO A 72 -8.67 15.24 0.98
N ILE A 73 -9.88 15.39 1.48
CA ILE A 73 -10.42 14.60 2.59
C ILE A 73 -11.68 13.89 2.09
N PRO A 74 -11.58 12.60 1.71
CA PRO A 74 -12.73 11.82 1.30
C PRO A 74 -13.57 11.40 2.52
N LEU A 75 -14.87 11.23 2.30
CA LEU A 75 -15.86 10.89 3.34
C LEU A 75 -16.50 9.52 3.07
N PHE A 76 -15.69 8.55 2.65
CA PHE A 76 -16.17 7.21 2.34
C PHE A 76 -16.87 6.56 3.54
N PRO A 77 -17.97 5.83 3.37
CA PRO A 77 -18.54 5.37 2.09
C PRO A 77 -19.42 6.38 1.36
N ALA A 78 -19.69 7.57 1.90
CA ALA A 78 -20.34 8.62 1.12
C ALA A 78 -19.44 9.00 -0.06
N LEU A 79 -20.04 9.18 -1.25
CA LEU A 79 -19.34 9.64 -2.45
C LEU A 79 -19.16 11.17 -2.38
N ALA A 80 -18.53 11.60 -1.30
CA ALA A 80 -18.34 12.98 -0.92
C ALA A 80 -16.93 13.23 -0.41
N GLY A 81 -16.51 14.47 -0.47
CA GLY A 81 -15.24 14.92 0.07
C GLY A 81 -15.09 16.42 -0.03
N TYR A 82 -14.08 16.95 0.64
CA TYR A 82 -13.72 18.36 0.55
C TYR A 82 -12.22 18.53 0.40
N GLY A 83 -11.82 19.69 -0.13
CA GLY A 83 -10.42 20.06 -0.30
C GLY A 83 -10.07 21.26 0.56
N ASN A 84 -8.89 21.21 1.19
CA ASN A 84 -8.38 22.31 2.01
C ASN A 84 -6.98 22.79 1.55
N GLY A 85 -6.59 22.45 0.32
CA GLY A 85 -5.30 22.83 -0.25
C GLY A 85 -5.28 24.26 -0.81
N MET A 86 -4.08 24.73 -1.15
CA MET A 86 -3.85 26.11 -1.56
C MET A 86 -4.66 26.52 -2.80
N ALA A 87 -4.69 25.67 -3.84
CA ALA A 87 -5.39 26.00 -5.09
C ALA A 87 -6.91 26.10 -4.87
N VAL A 88 -7.45 25.18 -4.05
CA VAL A 88 -8.87 25.19 -3.67
C VAL A 88 -9.21 26.45 -2.87
N ARG A 89 -8.36 26.84 -1.91
CA ARG A 89 -8.52 28.11 -1.16
C ARG A 89 -8.44 29.36 -2.04
N MET A 90 -7.69 29.31 -3.14
CA MET A 90 -7.64 30.37 -4.16
C MET A 90 -8.86 30.39 -5.08
N GLY A 91 -9.86 29.54 -4.83
CA GLY A 91 -11.12 29.51 -5.60
C GLY A 91 -11.12 28.52 -6.76
N LEU A 92 -10.12 27.62 -6.87
CA LEU A 92 -10.17 26.55 -7.85
C LEU A 92 -11.36 25.62 -7.55
N PRO A 93 -12.30 25.42 -8.50
CA PRO A 93 -13.42 24.52 -8.30
C PRO A 93 -12.94 23.09 -7.97
N ILE A 94 -13.52 22.47 -6.94
CA ILE A 94 -13.07 21.15 -6.45
C ILE A 94 -13.22 20.05 -7.52
N ASN A 95 -14.23 20.12 -8.38
CA ASN A 95 -14.40 19.22 -9.53
C ASN A 95 -13.24 19.35 -10.52
N LEU A 96 -12.77 20.56 -10.80
CA LEU A 96 -11.59 20.79 -11.63
C LEU A 96 -10.33 20.27 -10.95
N ALA A 97 -10.17 20.51 -9.64
CA ALA A 97 -9.04 20.00 -8.87
C ALA A 97 -8.98 18.46 -8.90
N MET A 98 -10.11 17.77 -8.71
CA MET A 98 -10.17 16.31 -8.81
C MET A 98 -9.88 15.80 -10.23
N ALA A 99 -10.35 16.51 -11.26
CA ALA A 99 -10.08 16.14 -12.65
C ALA A 99 -8.59 16.25 -12.99
N ILE A 100 -7.93 17.35 -12.57
CA ILE A 100 -6.48 17.53 -12.70
C ILE A 100 -5.74 16.40 -11.98
N MET A 101 -6.16 16.06 -10.76
CA MET A 101 -5.57 14.95 -9.99
C MET A 101 -5.65 13.62 -10.77
N ALA A 102 -6.83 13.27 -11.29
CA ALA A 102 -7.03 12.04 -12.04
C ALA A 102 -6.22 12.00 -13.35
N ILE A 103 -6.10 13.15 -14.03
CA ILE A 103 -5.28 13.28 -15.25
C ILE A 103 -3.79 13.08 -14.93
N LEU A 104 -3.29 13.68 -13.84
CA LEU A 104 -1.90 13.50 -13.40
C LEU A 104 -1.60 12.03 -13.08
N TRP A 105 -2.48 11.34 -12.37
CA TRP A 105 -2.34 9.89 -12.09
C TRP A 105 -2.31 9.06 -13.37
N THR A 106 -3.17 9.37 -14.32
CA THR A 106 -3.16 8.77 -15.65
C THR A 106 -1.81 8.97 -16.34
N TYR A 107 -1.26 10.18 -16.33
CA TYR A 107 0.03 10.46 -16.98
C TYR A 107 1.22 9.79 -16.30
N VAL A 108 1.19 9.62 -14.97
CA VAL A 108 2.17 8.77 -14.27
C VAL A 108 2.14 7.35 -14.82
N ASN A 109 0.96 6.76 -14.98
CA ASN A 109 0.81 5.41 -15.54
C ASN A 109 1.29 5.33 -16.99
N VAL A 110 0.92 6.30 -17.83
CA VAL A 110 1.39 6.38 -19.22
C VAL A 110 2.92 6.46 -19.28
N ALA A 111 3.55 7.27 -18.43
CA ALA A 111 5.01 7.37 -18.37
C ALA A 111 5.69 6.04 -17.95
N ILE A 112 5.10 5.31 -17.00
CA ILE A 112 5.57 3.98 -16.57
C ILE A 112 5.44 2.97 -17.71
N VAL A 113 4.27 2.88 -18.34
CA VAL A 113 4.03 1.99 -19.48
C VAL A 113 5.01 2.29 -20.60
N ARG A 114 5.24 3.57 -20.90
CA ARG A 114 6.21 4.00 -21.91
C ARG A 114 7.62 3.48 -21.62
N CYS A 115 8.07 3.58 -20.37
CA CYS A 115 9.37 3.06 -19.94
C CYS A 115 9.45 1.52 -20.11
N ILE A 116 8.39 0.80 -19.71
CA ILE A 116 8.32 -0.66 -19.80
C ILE A 116 8.30 -1.12 -21.24
N VAL A 117 7.45 -0.51 -22.09
CA VAL A 117 7.36 -0.80 -23.52
C VAL A 117 8.70 -0.53 -24.19
N HIS A 118 9.33 0.61 -23.94
CA HIS A 118 10.67 0.89 -24.46
C HIS A 118 11.64 -0.22 -24.07
N ARG A 119 11.67 -0.63 -22.79
CA ARG A 119 12.57 -1.69 -22.34
C ARG A 119 12.26 -3.03 -23.00
N HIS A 120 10.99 -3.40 -23.09
CA HIS A 120 10.52 -4.58 -23.79
C HIS A 120 11.00 -4.60 -25.25
N GLN A 121 10.80 -3.50 -25.99
CA GLN A 121 11.19 -3.37 -27.40
C GLN A 121 12.71 -3.43 -27.62
N THR A 122 13.52 -3.06 -26.63
CA THR A 122 15.00 -3.22 -26.71
C THR A 122 15.48 -4.66 -26.53
N ILE A 123 14.66 -5.52 -25.91
CA ILE A 123 15.03 -6.92 -25.63
C ILE A 123 14.54 -7.84 -26.75
N VAL A 124 13.35 -7.56 -27.30
CA VAL A 124 12.69 -8.36 -28.33
C VAL A 124 13.45 -8.33 -29.66
N ASP A 125 13.67 -9.52 -30.23
CA ASP A 125 14.26 -9.73 -31.55
C ASP A 125 13.48 -8.99 -32.65
N ASP A 126 14.19 -8.47 -33.66
CA ASP A 126 13.60 -7.64 -34.71
C ASP A 126 12.59 -8.39 -35.61
N ASN A 127 12.67 -9.72 -35.66
CA ASN A 127 11.75 -10.58 -36.41
C ASN A 127 10.52 -11.02 -35.59
N SER A 128 10.42 -10.62 -34.33
CA SER A 128 9.29 -11.01 -33.47
C SER A 128 8.02 -10.23 -33.84
N ALA A 129 6.87 -10.91 -33.81
CA ALA A 129 5.55 -10.25 -33.95
C ALA A 129 5.29 -9.20 -32.86
N PHE A 130 5.99 -9.28 -31.72
CA PHE A 130 5.89 -8.33 -30.62
C PHE A 130 6.80 -7.10 -30.79
N LYS A 131 7.56 -7.02 -31.90
CA LYS A 131 8.41 -5.87 -32.23
C LYS A 131 7.57 -4.78 -32.89
N PHE A 132 7.52 -3.60 -32.28
CA PHE A 132 6.80 -2.47 -32.84
C PHE A 132 7.65 -1.71 -33.85
N ARG A 133 7.02 -1.34 -34.99
CA ARG A 133 7.60 -0.36 -35.91
C ARG A 133 7.68 0.99 -35.19
N LYS A 134 8.76 1.74 -35.42
CA LYS A 134 8.98 3.06 -34.77
C LYS A 134 7.77 4.00 -34.90
N GLY A 135 7.16 4.07 -36.09
CA GLY A 135 5.95 4.88 -36.32
C GLY A 135 4.74 4.41 -35.51
N SER A 136 4.51 3.10 -35.39
CA SER A 136 3.41 2.54 -34.61
C SER A 136 3.57 2.81 -33.11
N LEU A 137 4.81 2.79 -32.59
CA LEU A 137 5.09 3.14 -31.21
C LEU A 137 4.77 4.61 -30.94
N ILE A 138 5.19 5.53 -31.80
CA ILE A 138 4.87 6.97 -31.68
C ILE A 138 3.35 7.19 -31.74
N VAL A 139 2.65 6.58 -32.69
CA VAL A 139 1.19 6.69 -32.80
C VAL A 139 0.50 6.16 -31.54
N THR A 140 0.92 5.00 -31.03
CA THR A 140 0.36 4.43 -29.79
C THR A 140 0.60 5.35 -28.60
N GLU A 141 1.80 5.93 -28.48
CA GLU A 141 2.12 6.90 -27.43
C GLU A 141 1.25 8.16 -27.51
N LEU A 142 1.03 8.71 -28.71
CA LEU A 142 0.16 9.87 -28.91
C LEU A 142 -1.30 9.51 -28.56
N LEU A 143 -1.79 8.37 -29.04
CA LEU A 143 -3.15 7.91 -28.72
C LEU A 143 -3.33 7.74 -27.21
N LEU A 144 -2.38 7.14 -26.50
CA LEU A 144 -2.45 7.02 -25.04
C LEU A 144 -2.40 8.38 -24.35
N ALA A 145 -1.56 9.30 -24.82
CA ALA A 145 -1.43 10.63 -24.23
C ALA A 145 -2.70 11.49 -24.40
N PHE A 146 -3.45 11.32 -25.50
CA PHE A 146 -4.65 12.09 -25.78
C PHE A 146 -5.95 11.42 -25.35
N LEU A 147 -6.09 10.11 -25.53
CA LEU A 147 -7.35 9.40 -25.28
C LEU A 147 -7.56 9.08 -23.80
N VAL A 148 -6.50 8.73 -23.06
CA VAL A 148 -6.65 8.29 -21.67
C VAL A 148 -7.15 9.40 -20.73
N PRO A 149 -6.84 10.69 -20.92
CA PRO A 149 -7.45 11.78 -20.14
C PRO A 149 -8.93 12.05 -20.47
N VAL A 150 -9.44 11.65 -21.64
CA VAL A 150 -10.78 12.02 -22.12
C VAL A 150 -11.90 11.67 -21.13
N PRO A 151 -11.96 10.47 -20.52
CA PRO A 151 -12.98 10.16 -19.52
C PRO A 151 -12.98 11.12 -18.33
N MET A 152 -11.82 11.60 -17.90
CA MET A 152 -11.69 12.54 -16.79
C MET A 152 -12.14 13.95 -17.19
N LEU A 153 -11.88 14.35 -18.43
CA LEU A 153 -12.40 15.61 -18.98
C LEU A 153 -13.93 15.57 -19.15
N ILE A 154 -14.47 14.43 -19.60
CA ILE A 154 -15.92 14.20 -19.68
C ILE A 154 -16.53 14.23 -18.27
N TRP A 155 -15.87 13.61 -17.28
CA TRP A 155 -16.34 13.65 -15.89
C TRP A 155 -16.36 15.06 -15.33
N TYR A 156 -15.31 15.85 -15.58
CA TYR A 156 -15.26 17.26 -15.22
C TYR A 156 -16.38 18.07 -15.87
N ALA A 157 -16.57 17.93 -17.18
CA ALA A 157 -17.59 18.64 -17.95
C ALA A 157 -19.01 18.27 -17.50
N ASN A 158 -19.22 17.03 -17.03
CA ASN A 158 -20.47 16.54 -16.46
C ASN A 158 -20.46 16.55 -14.92
N GLY A 159 -19.59 17.37 -14.31
CA GLY A 159 -19.54 17.54 -12.86
C GLY A 159 -20.78 18.26 -12.34
N ASN A 160 -21.16 17.96 -11.10
CA ASN A 160 -22.28 18.64 -10.45
C ASN A 160 -21.96 20.13 -10.27
N ASP A 161 -22.90 20.99 -10.64
CA ASP A 161 -22.85 22.41 -10.28
C ASP A 161 -23.03 22.59 -8.76
N ARG A 162 -22.85 23.82 -8.28
CA ARG A 162 -22.93 24.12 -6.85
C ARG A 162 -24.30 23.79 -6.26
N GLU A 163 -25.38 24.08 -6.98
CA GLU A 163 -26.74 23.82 -6.52
C GLU A 163 -27.04 22.32 -6.43
N THR A 164 -26.55 21.53 -7.39
CA THR A 164 -26.68 20.07 -7.37
C THR A 164 -25.87 19.46 -6.24
N ASN A 165 -24.65 19.95 -5.99
CA ASN A 165 -23.86 19.52 -4.82
C ASN A 165 -24.58 19.84 -3.50
N GLU A 166 -25.16 21.03 -3.34
CA GLU A 166 -25.95 21.39 -2.15
C GLU A 166 -27.18 20.48 -1.96
N ARG A 167 -27.91 20.20 -3.05
CA ARG A 167 -29.07 19.28 -3.01
C ARG A 167 -28.64 17.87 -2.59
N ASN A 168 -27.57 17.35 -3.19
CA ASN A 168 -27.02 16.04 -2.85
C ASN A 168 -26.54 16.00 -1.40
N LEU A 169 -25.90 17.07 -0.92
CA LEU A 169 -25.41 17.17 0.46
C LEU A 169 -26.55 17.07 1.48
N ILE A 170 -27.68 17.74 1.22
CA ILE A 170 -28.87 17.69 2.09
C ILE A 170 -29.54 16.32 2.03
N ALA A 171 -29.56 15.69 0.85
CA ALA A 171 -30.20 14.39 0.63
C ALA A 171 -29.35 13.20 1.10
N ASP A 172 -28.06 13.40 1.40
CA ASP A 172 -27.15 12.30 1.75
C ASP A 172 -27.53 11.65 3.11
N PRO A 173 -27.68 10.31 3.17
CA PRO A 173 -28.14 9.62 4.37
C PRO A 173 -27.13 9.60 5.53
N HIS A 174 -25.88 9.99 5.30
CA HIS A 174 -24.81 10.00 6.30
C HIS A 174 -24.74 11.29 7.12
N ASN A 175 -25.68 12.24 6.90
CA ASN A 175 -25.74 13.51 7.62
C ASN A 175 -24.41 14.29 7.59
N ILE A 176 -23.84 14.46 6.39
CA ILE A 176 -22.54 15.11 6.15
C ILE A 176 -22.63 16.63 5.95
N THR A 177 -23.76 17.27 6.31
CA THR A 177 -24.00 18.71 6.08
C THR A 177 -22.99 19.64 6.76
N TRP A 178 -22.30 19.16 7.80
CA TRP A 178 -21.25 19.87 8.52
C TRP A 178 -20.04 20.26 7.65
N ILE A 179 -19.85 19.63 6.48
CA ILE A 179 -18.70 19.93 5.61
C ILE A 179 -18.78 21.30 4.94
N ARG A 180 -19.95 21.95 4.95
CA ARG A 180 -20.13 23.34 4.47
C ARG A 180 -19.18 24.31 5.17
N GLU A 181 -18.90 24.05 6.44
CA GLU A 181 -18.06 24.91 7.28
C GLU A 181 -16.56 24.63 7.07
N ARG A 182 -16.21 23.62 6.27
CA ARG A 182 -14.82 23.13 6.11
C ARG A 182 -14.13 23.58 4.82
N GLY A 183 -14.87 24.12 3.88
CA GLY A 183 -14.33 24.65 2.62
C GLY A 183 -15.09 24.18 1.40
N PHE A 184 -14.39 24.05 0.27
CA PHE A 184 -15.00 23.60 -0.98
C PHE A 184 -15.18 22.08 -0.95
N TYR A 185 -16.41 21.64 -1.18
CA TYR A 185 -16.78 20.24 -1.11
C TYR A 185 -17.46 19.78 -2.40
N TYR A 186 -17.43 18.47 -2.61
CA TYR A 186 -18.10 17.76 -3.69
C TYR A 186 -18.93 16.64 -3.09
N VAL A 187 -20.19 16.53 -3.51
CA VAL A 187 -21.09 15.45 -3.10
C VAL A 187 -21.79 14.89 -4.33
N ASP A 188 -21.71 13.58 -4.48
CA ASP A 188 -22.38 12.88 -5.57
C ASP A 188 -23.27 11.77 -5.02
N VAL A 189 -24.34 11.49 -5.75
CA VAL A 189 -25.26 10.40 -5.41
C VAL A 189 -24.86 9.18 -6.25
N PRO A 190 -24.85 7.96 -5.68
CA PRO A 190 -24.57 6.75 -6.45
C PRO A 190 -25.61 6.57 -7.58
N GLY A 191 -25.25 7.03 -8.78
CA GLY A 191 -26.02 6.85 -10.01
C GLY A 191 -25.44 5.74 -10.87
N THR A 192 -26.28 5.12 -11.72
CA THR A 192 -25.86 4.05 -12.64
C THR A 192 -24.68 4.47 -13.53
N SER A 193 -24.65 5.72 -14.00
CA SER A 193 -23.57 6.25 -14.84
C SER A 193 -22.25 6.47 -14.06
N LYS A 194 -22.32 6.99 -12.83
CA LYS A 194 -21.13 7.25 -11.99
C LYS A 194 -20.52 5.95 -11.46
N ILE A 195 -21.36 4.99 -11.06
CA ILE A 195 -20.92 3.63 -10.70
C ILE A 195 -20.27 2.95 -11.90
N ALA A 196 -20.88 3.01 -13.09
CA ALA A 196 -20.28 2.44 -14.31
C ALA A 196 -18.91 3.07 -14.62
N MET A 197 -18.76 4.39 -14.43
CA MET A 197 -17.49 5.07 -14.60
C MET A 197 -16.44 4.62 -13.57
N MET A 198 -16.80 4.46 -12.30
CA MET A 198 -15.90 3.90 -11.28
C MET A 198 -15.46 2.48 -11.63
N ILE A 199 -16.39 1.62 -12.06
CA ILE A 199 -16.08 0.26 -12.52
C ILE A 199 -15.14 0.31 -13.73
N ALA A 200 -15.38 1.20 -14.70
CA ALA A 200 -14.50 1.36 -15.86
C ALA A 200 -13.09 1.79 -15.45
N ILE A 201 -12.94 2.68 -14.46
CA ILE A 201 -11.64 3.07 -13.90
C ILE A 201 -10.93 1.85 -13.27
N ILE A 202 -11.64 1.03 -12.50
CA ILE A 202 -11.09 -0.20 -11.91
C ILE A 202 -10.60 -1.15 -12.99
N LEU A 203 -11.46 -1.46 -13.96
CA LEU A 203 -11.14 -2.37 -15.03
C LEU A 203 -9.93 -1.87 -15.82
N THR A 204 -9.82 -0.55 -16.01
CA THR A 204 -8.67 0.08 -16.66
C THR A 204 -7.40 -0.11 -15.84
N ILE A 205 -7.41 0.19 -14.52
CA ILE A 205 -6.25 0.00 -13.62
C ILE A 205 -5.83 -1.47 -13.55
N PHE A 206 -6.81 -2.38 -13.45
CA PHE A 206 -6.56 -3.80 -13.39
C PHE A 206 -5.94 -4.31 -14.70
N LEU A 207 -6.56 -3.97 -15.84
CA LEU A 207 -6.09 -4.37 -17.16
C LEU A 207 -4.71 -3.79 -17.46
N SER A 208 -4.46 -2.51 -17.16
CA SER A 208 -3.15 -1.88 -17.40
C SER A 208 -2.04 -2.59 -16.65
N SER A 209 -2.33 -2.98 -15.41
CA SER A 209 -1.34 -3.60 -14.56
C SER A 209 -1.14 -5.08 -14.89
N LEU A 210 -2.19 -5.80 -15.31
CA LEU A 210 -2.09 -7.13 -15.90
C LEU A 210 -1.20 -7.10 -17.15
N LEU A 211 -1.43 -6.14 -18.05
CA LEU A 211 -0.61 -5.96 -19.26
C LEU A 211 0.86 -5.67 -18.91
N MET A 212 1.14 -4.88 -17.87
CA MET A 212 2.51 -4.68 -17.40
C MET A 212 3.14 -6.00 -16.94
N VAL A 213 2.44 -6.79 -16.14
CA VAL A 213 2.95 -8.10 -15.67
C VAL A 213 3.23 -9.01 -16.86
N LEU A 214 2.30 -9.11 -17.81
CA LEU A 214 2.49 -9.90 -19.03
C LEU A 214 3.70 -9.42 -19.85
N ALA A 215 3.95 -8.11 -19.93
CA ALA A 215 5.14 -7.56 -20.58
C ALA A 215 6.44 -8.00 -19.89
N PHE A 216 6.47 -8.03 -18.54
CA PHE A 216 7.62 -8.54 -17.80
C PHE A 216 7.81 -10.05 -17.99
N VAL A 217 6.75 -10.85 -17.92
CA VAL A 217 6.79 -12.29 -18.24
C VAL A 217 7.40 -12.50 -19.61
N HIS A 218 6.91 -11.77 -20.62
CA HIS A 218 7.41 -11.89 -21.98
C HIS A 218 8.88 -11.49 -22.09
N MET A 219 9.31 -10.40 -21.44
CA MET A 219 10.73 -10.01 -21.41
C MET A 219 11.63 -11.11 -20.82
N PHE A 220 11.21 -11.76 -19.72
CA PHE A 220 11.96 -12.88 -19.14
C PHE A 220 11.97 -14.10 -20.06
N TYR A 221 10.83 -14.42 -20.67
CA TYR A 221 10.70 -15.50 -21.64
C TYR A 221 11.61 -15.28 -22.86
N THR A 222 11.60 -14.09 -23.45
CA THR A 222 12.48 -13.73 -24.57
C THR A 222 13.95 -13.87 -24.19
N LEU A 223 14.35 -13.36 -23.02
CA LEU A 223 15.73 -13.51 -22.55
C LEU A 223 16.16 -14.96 -22.35
N TRP A 224 15.26 -15.79 -21.83
CA TRP A 224 15.53 -17.21 -21.64
C TRP A 224 15.70 -17.91 -23.00
N LYS A 225 14.79 -17.66 -23.94
CA LYS A 225 14.82 -18.21 -25.30
C LYS A 225 16.10 -17.84 -26.05
N ASP A 226 16.55 -16.59 -25.93
CA ASP A 226 17.74 -16.08 -26.63
C ASP A 226 19.04 -16.25 -25.84
N SER A 227 19.02 -17.03 -24.76
CA SER A 227 20.20 -17.21 -23.90
C SER A 227 21.39 -17.84 -24.62
N ALA A 228 21.16 -18.73 -25.61
CA ALA A 228 22.23 -19.33 -26.40
C ALA A 228 22.94 -18.33 -27.33
N LYS A 229 22.26 -17.24 -27.75
CA LYS A 229 22.80 -16.23 -28.69
C LYS A 229 23.62 -15.15 -28.00
N ARG A 230 23.61 -15.08 -26.66
CA ARG A 230 24.17 -13.97 -25.88
C ARG A 230 25.22 -14.48 -24.90
N SER A 231 26.20 -13.64 -24.57
CA SER A 231 27.17 -14.00 -23.55
C SER A 231 26.49 -14.14 -22.17
N ALA A 232 26.95 -15.10 -21.36
CA ALA A 232 26.41 -15.36 -20.03
C ALA A 232 26.46 -14.11 -19.13
N MET A 233 27.50 -13.28 -19.26
CA MET A 233 27.64 -12.02 -18.53
C MET A 233 26.56 -11.01 -18.94
N SER A 234 26.29 -10.86 -20.24
CA SER A 234 25.25 -9.96 -20.74
C SER A 234 23.87 -10.38 -20.24
N ILE A 235 23.54 -11.67 -20.29
CA ILE A 235 22.26 -12.20 -19.77
C ILE A 235 22.10 -11.91 -18.29
N ARG A 236 23.15 -12.15 -17.47
CA ARG A 236 23.09 -11.83 -16.03
C ARG A 236 22.83 -10.36 -15.78
N LEU A 237 23.49 -9.46 -16.53
CA LEU A 237 23.30 -8.02 -16.38
C LEU A 237 21.91 -7.57 -16.83
N ILE A 238 21.39 -8.10 -17.94
CA ILE A 238 20.05 -7.75 -18.42
C ILE A 238 18.99 -8.32 -17.46
N LYS A 239 19.11 -9.58 -17.04
CA LYS A 239 18.22 -10.20 -16.05
C LYS A 239 18.21 -9.40 -14.76
N ARG A 240 19.39 -9.05 -14.22
CA ARG A 240 19.49 -8.19 -13.03
C ARG A 240 18.86 -6.83 -13.25
N SER A 241 19.02 -6.23 -14.42
CA SER A 241 18.41 -4.94 -14.74
C SER A 241 16.89 -5.02 -14.86
N ILE A 242 16.33 -6.11 -15.42
CA ILE A 242 14.88 -6.32 -15.51
C ILE A 242 14.31 -6.66 -14.15
N THR A 243 14.95 -7.56 -13.39
CA THR A 243 14.59 -7.82 -11.99
C THR A 243 14.67 -6.54 -11.18
N ASN A 244 15.70 -5.70 -11.35
CA ASN A 244 15.75 -4.41 -10.65
C ASN A 244 14.66 -3.44 -11.12
N LEU A 245 14.33 -3.36 -12.41
CA LEU A 245 13.26 -2.50 -12.91
C LEU A 245 11.88 -2.99 -12.42
N PHE A 246 11.68 -4.31 -12.45
CA PHE A 246 10.54 -4.98 -11.88
C PHE A 246 10.49 -4.68 -10.38
N LEU A 247 11.51 -5.05 -9.61
CA LEU A 247 11.64 -4.77 -8.17
C LEU A 247 11.51 -3.28 -7.85
N GLN A 248 11.95 -2.36 -8.70
CA GLN A 248 11.76 -0.92 -8.48
C GLN A 248 10.31 -0.50 -8.70
N SER A 249 9.58 -1.16 -9.61
CA SER A 249 8.12 -1.09 -9.66
C SER A 249 7.46 -1.79 -8.45
N GLN A 250 8.10 -2.80 -7.83
CA GLN A 250 7.57 -3.62 -6.73
C GLN A 250 7.84 -3.14 -5.31
N ALA A 251 9.04 -2.63 -5.05
CA ALA A 251 9.64 -2.61 -3.72
C ALA A 251 8.96 -1.61 -2.79
N ARG A 252 7.98 -0.85 -3.32
CA ARG A 252 7.05 0.04 -2.60
C ARG A 252 6.41 -0.70 -1.44
N ILE A 253 6.23 -2.01 -1.62
CA ILE A 253 5.60 -2.93 -0.68
C ILE A 253 6.51 -3.32 0.47
N PHE A 254 7.75 -3.69 0.21
CA PHE A 254 8.65 -4.16 1.27
C PHE A 254 9.06 -3.05 2.24
N LEU A 255 9.27 -1.83 1.73
CA LEU A 255 9.57 -0.69 2.58
C LEU A 255 8.35 -0.24 3.38
N TYR A 256 7.15 -0.29 2.78
CA TYR A 256 5.92 0.01 3.50
C TYR A 256 5.64 -1.02 4.61
N LEU A 257 5.81 -2.32 4.35
CA LEU A 257 5.72 -3.36 5.38
C LEU A 257 6.72 -3.12 6.52
N GLN A 258 7.93 -2.62 6.22
CA GLN A 258 8.90 -2.26 7.24
C GLN A 258 8.53 -0.99 8.04
N ILE A 259 7.90 -0.01 7.40
CA ILE A 259 7.39 1.20 8.07
C ILE A 259 6.16 0.86 8.93
N MET A 260 5.25 0.04 8.41
CA MET A 260 4.10 -0.50 9.14
C MET A 260 4.54 -1.30 10.36
N PHE A 261 5.55 -2.16 10.19
CA PHE A 261 6.17 -2.88 11.30
C PHE A 261 6.73 -1.94 12.37
N ALA A 262 7.50 -0.93 11.96
CA ALA A 262 8.07 0.03 12.90
C ALA A 262 6.97 0.80 13.65
N ALA A 263 5.94 1.26 12.93
CA ALA A 263 4.81 1.98 13.51
C ALA A 263 3.98 1.09 14.43
N SER A 264 3.65 -0.13 14.01
CA SER A 264 2.89 -1.11 14.80
C SER A 264 3.64 -1.47 16.09
N CYS A 265 4.96 -1.68 16.02
CA CYS A 265 5.80 -1.89 17.20
C CYS A 265 5.75 -0.69 18.16
N CYS A 266 5.85 0.54 17.66
CA CYS A 266 5.75 1.75 18.48
C CYS A 266 4.38 1.86 19.16
N PHE A 267 3.28 1.63 18.41
CA PHE A 267 1.93 1.70 18.96
C PHE A 267 1.64 0.58 19.96
N ASN A 268 2.05 -0.66 19.69
CA ASN A 268 1.89 -1.77 20.62
C ASN A 268 2.72 -1.58 21.90
N ALA A 269 3.93 -1.02 21.79
CA ALA A 269 4.73 -0.66 22.96
C ALA A 269 4.07 0.46 23.79
N LEU A 270 3.53 1.48 23.13
CA LEU A 270 2.80 2.57 23.78
C LEU A 270 1.49 2.09 24.44
N ALA A 271 0.74 1.23 23.76
CA ALA A 271 -0.47 0.60 24.29
C ALA A 271 -0.16 -0.26 25.50
N LEU A 272 0.91 -1.06 25.44
CA LEU A 272 1.38 -1.85 26.58
C LEU A 272 1.78 -0.94 27.75
N PHE A 273 2.50 0.14 27.49
CA PHE A 273 2.86 1.14 28.50
C PHE A 273 1.62 1.72 29.19
N PHE A 274 0.60 2.13 28.43
CA PHE A 274 -0.65 2.65 28.99
C PHE A 274 -1.44 1.58 29.75
N VAL A 275 -1.53 0.36 29.24
CA VAL A 275 -2.24 -0.72 29.96
C VAL A 275 -1.56 -1.03 31.30
N VAL A 276 -0.22 -1.01 31.35
CA VAL A 276 0.54 -1.25 32.58
C VAL A 276 0.40 -0.08 33.56
N THR A 277 0.49 1.17 33.08
CA THR A 277 0.58 2.36 33.95
C THR A 277 -0.78 2.95 34.35
N GLN A 278 -1.76 2.95 33.44
CA GLN A 278 -3.02 3.68 33.61
C GLN A 278 -4.20 2.81 34.06
N THR A 279 -4.09 1.47 33.97
CA THR A 279 -5.22 0.60 34.30
C THR A 279 -5.40 0.47 35.83
N PRO A 280 -6.56 0.88 36.40
CA PRO A 280 -6.80 0.84 37.84
C PRO A 280 -6.69 -0.55 38.45
N SER A 281 -6.30 -0.62 39.73
CA SER A 281 -6.16 -1.90 40.47
C SER A 281 -7.47 -2.69 40.58
N SER A 282 -8.63 -2.02 40.53
CA SER A 282 -9.97 -2.64 40.47
C SER A 282 -10.17 -3.55 39.26
N HIS A 283 -9.39 -3.35 38.18
CA HIS A 283 -9.45 -4.13 36.94
C HIS A 283 -8.23 -5.05 36.75
N ALA A 284 -7.56 -5.45 37.85
CA ALA A 284 -6.30 -6.18 37.80
C ALA A 284 -6.30 -7.44 36.92
N MET A 285 -7.42 -8.17 36.83
CA MET A 285 -7.50 -9.37 35.99
C MET A 285 -7.73 -9.04 34.52
N VAL A 286 -8.58 -8.07 34.18
CA VAL A 286 -8.73 -7.58 32.79
C VAL A 286 -7.40 -7.03 32.29
N ARG A 287 -6.66 -6.31 33.14
CA ARG A 287 -5.30 -5.83 32.85
C ARG A 287 -4.36 -6.96 32.43
N LYS A 288 -4.39 -8.11 33.12
CA LYS A 288 -3.55 -9.27 32.77
C LYS A 288 -3.85 -9.82 31.38
N TYR A 289 -5.13 -9.93 30.99
CA TYR A 289 -5.49 -10.37 29.63
C TYR A 289 -5.10 -9.34 28.57
N LEU A 290 -5.33 -8.05 28.83
CA LEU A 290 -4.93 -7.00 27.89
C LEU A 290 -3.41 -6.98 27.67
N ILE A 291 -2.61 -7.16 28.73
CA ILE A 291 -1.16 -7.32 28.61
C ILE A 291 -0.81 -8.55 27.77
N ALA A 292 -1.45 -9.70 28.04
CA ALA A 292 -1.21 -10.92 27.28
C ALA A 292 -1.55 -10.76 25.79
N ILE A 293 -2.67 -10.09 25.46
CA ILE A 293 -3.05 -9.79 24.07
C ILE A 293 -1.98 -8.92 23.41
N GLN A 294 -1.54 -7.83 24.07
CA GLN A 294 -0.52 -6.93 23.51
C GLN A 294 0.82 -7.63 23.28
N ILE A 295 1.25 -8.52 24.18
CA ILE A 295 2.47 -9.32 23.99
C ILE A 295 2.32 -10.25 22.78
N ILE A 296 1.19 -10.94 22.64
CA ILE A 296 0.96 -11.86 21.51
C ILE A 296 0.88 -11.08 20.19
N LEU A 297 0.30 -9.88 20.17
CA LEU A 297 0.27 -9.01 18.98
C LEU A 297 1.69 -8.57 18.57
N ILE A 298 2.54 -8.18 19.52
CA ILE A 298 3.95 -7.86 19.22
C ILE A 298 4.66 -9.08 18.65
N ILE A 299 4.46 -10.27 19.24
CA ILE A 299 5.03 -11.53 18.71
C ILE A 299 4.51 -11.80 17.30
N SER A 300 3.22 -11.57 17.05
CA SER A 300 2.59 -11.73 15.73
C SER A 300 3.21 -10.79 14.70
N ASP A 301 3.41 -9.51 15.02
CA ASP A 301 3.99 -8.53 14.11
C ASP A 301 5.45 -8.87 13.79
N VAL A 302 6.26 -9.19 14.82
CA VAL A 302 7.63 -9.66 14.63
C VAL A 302 7.66 -10.93 13.78
N HIS A 303 6.77 -11.89 14.06
CA HIS A 303 6.68 -13.12 13.30
C HIS A 303 6.32 -12.85 11.84
N LEU A 304 5.22 -12.17 11.56
CA LEU A 304 4.71 -11.96 10.22
C LEU A 304 5.56 -11.01 9.39
N GLU A 305 6.18 -10.00 10.00
CA GLU A 305 6.83 -8.92 9.25
C GLU A 305 8.36 -8.99 9.25
N ILE A 306 9.00 -9.74 10.17
CA ILE A 306 10.45 -9.99 10.17
C ILE A 306 10.77 -11.46 9.91
N LEU A 307 10.17 -12.36 10.70
CA LEU A 307 10.63 -13.76 10.76
C LEU A 307 10.09 -14.59 9.59
N PHE A 308 8.82 -14.45 9.26
CA PHE A 308 8.11 -15.21 8.23
C PHE A 308 8.02 -14.41 6.93
N GLN A 309 7.49 -13.18 6.95
CA GLN A 309 7.18 -12.38 5.75
C GLN A 309 6.42 -13.20 4.70
N PRO A 310 5.20 -13.69 5.03
CA PRO A 310 4.41 -14.46 4.09
C PRO A 310 3.95 -13.60 2.93
N ILE A 311 4.05 -14.17 1.75
CA ILE A 311 3.62 -13.59 0.48
C ILE A 311 2.53 -14.51 -0.07
N PRO A 312 1.25 -14.21 0.19
CA PRO A 312 0.16 -14.99 -0.36
C PRO A 312 0.09 -14.78 -1.88
N ILE A 313 -0.23 -15.86 -2.59
CA ILE A 313 -0.50 -15.89 -4.01
C ILE A 313 -2.02 -15.95 -4.11
N PHE A 314 -2.63 -15.07 -4.90
CA PHE A 314 -4.05 -15.12 -5.24
C PHE A 314 -4.17 -15.02 -6.77
N PRO A 315 -5.14 -15.69 -7.43
CA PRO A 315 -6.25 -16.46 -6.84
C PRO A 315 -5.90 -17.91 -6.47
N ALA A 316 -4.71 -18.41 -6.81
CA ALA A 316 -4.31 -19.76 -6.44
C ALA A 316 -4.05 -19.86 -4.93
N LEU A 317 -4.72 -20.76 -4.20
CA LEU A 317 -4.48 -21.02 -2.77
C LEU A 317 -3.04 -21.48 -2.54
N GLY A 318 -2.12 -20.54 -2.35
CA GLY A 318 -0.70 -20.81 -2.12
C GLY A 318 0.03 -19.55 -1.69
N GLY A 319 1.30 -19.70 -1.32
CA GLY A 319 2.14 -18.60 -0.86
C GLY A 319 3.61 -18.99 -0.92
N PHE A 320 4.49 -18.00 -0.79
CA PHE A 320 5.88 -18.24 -0.41
C PHE A 320 6.26 -17.24 0.68
N ALA A 321 7.45 -17.34 1.26
CA ALA A 321 7.86 -16.47 2.34
C ALA A 321 9.34 -16.12 2.21
N VAL A 322 9.76 -14.97 2.74
CA VAL A 322 11.12 -14.42 2.56
C VAL A 322 11.77 -13.91 3.84
N GLY A 323 11.12 -14.13 4.98
CA GLY A 323 11.56 -13.66 6.29
C GLY A 323 12.80 -14.37 6.81
N LEU A 324 13.30 -13.90 7.95
CA LEU A 324 14.56 -14.37 8.54
C LEU A 324 14.57 -15.88 8.81
N LEU A 325 13.48 -16.44 9.33
CA LEU A 325 13.40 -17.87 9.66
C LEU A 325 13.45 -18.74 8.41
N ILE A 326 12.74 -18.35 7.36
CA ILE A 326 12.80 -19.02 6.04
C ILE A 326 14.22 -19.00 5.50
N ARG A 327 14.96 -17.89 5.64
CA ARG A 327 16.36 -17.79 5.20
C ARG A 327 17.31 -18.65 6.02
N THR A 328 17.01 -18.89 7.29
CA THR A 328 17.78 -19.80 8.14
C THR A 328 17.44 -21.28 7.93
N GLY A 329 16.51 -21.59 7.01
CA GLY A 329 16.18 -22.96 6.62
C GLY A 329 14.88 -23.51 7.23
N PHE A 330 14.06 -22.68 7.88
CA PHE A 330 12.73 -23.11 8.32
C PHE A 330 11.83 -23.35 7.11
N SER A 331 11.01 -24.40 7.19
CA SER A 331 10.09 -24.76 6.11
C SER A 331 8.87 -23.82 6.08
N LEU A 332 8.36 -23.53 4.88
CA LEU A 332 7.16 -22.71 4.72
C LEU A 332 5.94 -23.25 5.51
N PRO A 333 5.65 -24.58 5.52
CA PRO A 333 4.57 -25.13 6.35
C PRO A 333 4.80 -24.92 7.86
N THR A 334 6.03 -25.03 8.34
CA THR A 334 6.36 -24.77 9.76
C THR A 334 6.01 -23.33 10.14
N GLU A 335 6.39 -22.36 9.31
CA GLU A 335 6.11 -20.95 9.58
C GLU A 335 4.62 -20.61 9.45
N LEU A 336 3.90 -21.25 8.53
CA LEU A 336 2.45 -21.16 8.42
C LEU A 336 1.77 -21.73 9.67
N ALA A 337 2.24 -22.87 10.17
CA ALA A 337 1.75 -23.48 11.39
C ALA A 337 1.98 -22.59 12.61
N ILE A 338 3.17 -21.99 12.75
CA ILE A 338 3.47 -21.01 13.81
C ILE A 338 2.49 -19.83 13.71
N THR A 339 2.25 -19.32 12.49
CA THR A 339 1.30 -18.23 12.24
C THR A 339 -0.12 -18.58 12.69
N ILE A 340 -0.60 -19.78 12.32
CA ILE A 340 -1.92 -20.28 12.74
C ILE A 340 -2.02 -20.38 14.26
N VAL A 341 -0.97 -20.90 14.92
CA VAL A 341 -0.91 -20.99 16.38
C VAL A 341 -1.00 -19.61 17.03
N ILE A 342 -0.22 -18.63 16.54
CA ILE A 342 -0.24 -17.24 17.04
C ILE A 342 -1.65 -16.64 16.93
N TYR A 343 -2.33 -16.81 15.78
CA TYR A 343 -3.68 -16.28 15.59
C TYR A 343 -4.72 -16.97 16.48
N ILE A 344 -4.66 -18.30 16.63
CA ILE A 344 -5.56 -19.03 17.52
C ILE A 344 -5.37 -18.55 18.96
N TYR A 345 -4.12 -18.39 19.42
CA TYR A 345 -3.84 -17.84 20.75
C TYR A 345 -4.37 -16.41 20.91
N THR A 346 -4.16 -15.55 19.91
CA THR A 346 -4.69 -14.17 19.91
C THR A 346 -6.21 -14.16 20.09
N GLY A 347 -6.92 -14.98 19.32
CA GLY A 347 -8.37 -15.13 19.40
C GLY A 347 -8.83 -15.67 20.75
N PHE A 348 -8.19 -16.72 21.26
CA PHE A 348 -8.56 -17.32 22.54
C PHE A 348 -8.32 -16.40 23.74
N VAL A 349 -7.18 -15.71 23.80
CA VAL A 349 -6.94 -14.73 24.88
C VAL A 349 -7.93 -13.57 24.79
N SER A 350 -8.31 -13.14 23.57
CA SER A 350 -9.34 -12.11 23.38
C SER A 350 -10.71 -12.57 23.87
N ILE A 351 -11.14 -13.79 23.54
CA ILE A 351 -12.40 -14.37 24.01
C ILE A 351 -12.39 -14.53 25.53
N LEU A 352 -11.28 -14.99 26.13
CA LEU A 352 -11.15 -15.08 27.58
C LEU A 352 -11.26 -13.72 28.26
N CYS A 353 -10.67 -12.68 27.66
CA CYS A 353 -10.80 -11.29 28.11
C CYS A 353 -12.27 -10.84 28.09
N LEU A 354 -13.00 -11.12 27.00
CA LEU A 354 -14.41 -10.79 26.85
C LEU A 354 -15.30 -11.55 27.83
N ILE A 355 -15.08 -12.87 27.99
CA ILE A 355 -15.76 -13.69 28.98
C ILE A 355 -15.53 -13.11 30.37
N TYR A 356 -14.27 -12.81 30.72
CA TYR A 356 -13.97 -12.26 32.03
C TYR A 356 -14.69 -10.92 32.27
N ARG A 357 -14.65 -10.00 31.29
CA ARG A 357 -15.38 -8.73 31.37
C ARG A 357 -16.89 -8.94 31.50
N HIS A 358 -17.47 -9.84 30.70
CA HIS A 358 -18.88 -10.19 30.80
C HIS A 358 -19.22 -10.72 32.20
N GLN A 359 -18.41 -11.65 32.75
CA GLN A 359 -18.61 -12.21 34.08
C GLN A 359 -18.49 -11.17 35.21
N THR A 360 -17.75 -10.09 35.01
CA THR A 360 -17.70 -8.97 35.98
C THR A 360 -18.95 -8.10 35.99
N VAL A 361 -19.68 -8.01 34.87
CA VAL A 361 -20.90 -7.20 34.76
C VAL A 361 -22.16 -7.99 35.14
N VAL A 362 -22.16 -9.31 34.90
CA VAL A 362 -23.33 -10.16 35.17
C VAL A 362 -23.60 -10.29 36.67
N LEU A 363 -24.86 -10.02 37.05
CA LEU A 363 -25.33 -10.07 38.43
C LEU A 363 -25.34 -11.51 39.00
N PRO A 364 -25.13 -11.68 40.32
CA PRO A 364 -25.32 -12.97 40.99
C PRO A 364 -26.73 -13.55 40.74
N GLY A 365 -26.82 -14.85 40.47
CA GLY A 365 -28.10 -15.55 40.22
C GLY A 365 -28.50 -15.66 38.73
N ASN A 366 -27.84 -14.92 37.84
CA ASN A 366 -28.06 -15.07 36.40
C ASN A 366 -27.47 -16.40 35.88
N PRO A 367 -28.20 -17.17 35.02
CA PRO A 367 -27.73 -18.46 34.50
C PRO A 367 -26.44 -18.37 33.68
N LEU A 368 -26.10 -17.20 33.15
CA LEU A 368 -24.89 -16.95 32.38
C LEU A 368 -23.67 -16.67 33.26
N LYS A 369 -23.82 -16.66 34.60
CA LYS A 369 -22.71 -16.44 35.53
C LYS A 369 -21.96 -17.73 35.80
N PHE A 370 -20.72 -17.79 35.36
CA PHE A 370 -19.87 -18.97 35.53
C PHE A 370 -19.35 -19.10 36.96
N ARG A 371 -19.29 -20.34 37.45
CA ARG A 371 -18.58 -20.67 38.69
C ARG A 371 -17.08 -20.50 38.46
N LYS A 372 -16.33 -20.10 39.50
CA LYS A 372 -14.86 -19.91 39.42
C LYS A 372 -14.14 -21.13 38.81
N ARG A 373 -14.55 -22.35 39.20
CA ARG A 373 -14.01 -23.61 38.64
C ARG A 373 -14.25 -23.74 37.14
N SER A 374 -15.45 -23.37 36.65
CA SER A 374 -15.79 -23.38 35.23
C SER A 374 -14.94 -22.39 34.44
N ILE A 375 -14.64 -21.21 35.01
CA ILE A 375 -13.75 -20.22 34.37
C ILE A 375 -12.33 -20.78 34.22
N HIS A 376 -11.78 -21.45 35.24
CA HIS A 376 -10.46 -22.08 35.15
C HIS A 376 -10.45 -23.25 34.14
N PHE A 377 -11.52 -24.03 34.09
CA PHE A 377 -11.68 -25.09 33.09
C PHE A 377 -11.71 -24.53 31.67
N VAL A 378 -12.49 -23.47 31.42
CA VAL A 378 -12.53 -22.77 30.12
C VAL A 378 -11.15 -22.21 29.75
N HIS A 379 -10.41 -21.63 30.71
CA HIS A 379 -9.02 -21.20 30.48
C HIS A 379 -8.11 -22.33 30.03
N PHE A 380 -8.15 -23.46 30.75
CA PHE A 380 -7.33 -24.62 30.44
C PHE A 380 -7.67 -25.21 29.06
N VAL A 381 -8.96 -25.37 28.78
CA VAL A 381 -9.46 -25.92 27.50
C VAL A 381 -9.10 -25.00 26.32
N MET A 382 -9.11 -23.68 26.49
CA MET A 382 -8.77 -22.77 25.40
C MET A 382 -7.25 -22.66 25.19
N LEU A 383 -6.43 -22.69 26.25
CA LEU A 383 -4.99 -22.46 26.10
C LEU A 383 -4.16 -23.71 25.80
N ALA A 384 -4.61 -24.92 26.15
CA ALA A 384 -3.84 -26.14 25.96
C ALA A 384 -3.79 -26.72 24.52
N PRO A 385 -4.87 -26.68 23.71
CA PRO A 385 -4.90 -27.32 22.38
C PRO A 385 -4.08 -26.68 21.23
N PRO A 386 -3.95 -25.34 21.10
CA PRO A 386 -3.35 -24.70 19.91
C PRO A 386 -1.93 -25.18 19.54
N PRO A 387 -0.99 -25.42 20.48
CA PRO A 387 0.35 -25.91 20.16
C PRO A 387 0.34 -27.25 19.43
N PHE A 388 -0.61 -28.13 19.77
CA PHE A 388 -0.68 -29.49 19.23
C PHE A 388 -1.06 -29.49 17.74
N LEU A 389 -1.98 -28.62 17.34
CA LEU A 389 -2.45 -28.52 15.96
C LEU A 389 -1.37 -27.94 15.02
N GLY A 390 -0.62 -26.93 15.48
CA GLY A 390 0.47 -26.35 14.69
C GLY A 390 1.61 -27.34 14.45
N ILE A 391 2.00 -28.09 15.48
CA ILE A 391 3.04 -29.12 15.36
C ILE A 391 2.62 -30.20 14.36
N LEU A 392 1.37 -30.65 14.40
CA LEU A 392 0.86 -31.70 13.52
C LEU A 392 0.90 -31.30 12.03
N ILE A 393 0.56 -30.05 11.69
CA ILE A 393 0.56 -29.53 10.31
C ILE A 393 1.99 -29.43 9.75
N ALA A 394 2.97 -29.04 10.59
CA ALA A 394 4.36 -28.89 10.17
C ALA A 394 5.03 -30.22 9.74
N PHE A 395 4.50 -31.37 10.15
CA PHE A 395 5.05 -32.69 9.83
C PHE A 395 4.50 -33.34 8.56
N ILE A 396 3.42 -32.83 7.96
CA ILE A 396 2.64 -33.57 6.94
C ILE A 396 3.07 -33.30 5.48
N GLU A 397 3.78 -32.21 5.14
CA GLU A 397 3.77 -31.70 3.74
C GLU A 397 5.15 -31.51 3.07
N ASN A 398 6.09 -32.43 3.27
CA ASN A 398 7.47 -32.34 2.79
C ASN A 398 7.71 -32.77 1.31
N ASP A 399 6.84 -32.45 0.35
CA ASP A 399 7.14 -32.76 -1.07
C ASP A 399 6.54 -31.76 -2.07
N GLN A 400 7.31 -30.74 -2.49
CA GLN A 400 6.88 -29.75 -3.49
C GLN A 400 8.03 -29.02 -4.21
N ALA A 401 9.08 -29.76 -4.60
CA ALA A 401 10.32 -29.18 -5.14
C ALA A 401 10.22 -28.45 -6.50
N ASN A 402 9.10 -28.54 -7.26
CA ASN A 402 9.05 -28.06 -8.64
C ASN A 402 8.20 -26.79 -8.89
N VAL A 403 7.62 -26.17 -7.86
CA VAL A 403 6.69 -25.03 -8.01
C VAL A 403 7.31 -23.66 -7.63
N GLU A 404 8.46 -23.67 -6.96
CA GLU A 404 9.09 -22.51 -6.29
C GLU A 404 9.82 -21.52 -7.22
N LEU A 405 10.31 -21.95 -8.39
CA LEU A 405 11.24 -21.12 -9.18
C LEU A 405 10.55 -20.08 -10.08
N ILE A 406 9.25 -20.25 -10.38
CA ILE A 406 8.51 -19.39 -11.33
C ILE A 406 7.55 -18.42 -10.60
N LYS A 407 7.16 -18.71 -9.35
CA LYS A 407 6.22 -17.88 -8.55
C LYS A 407 6.87 -16.70 -7.82
N LYS A 408 8.19 -16.76 -7.56
CA LYS A 408 8.91 -15.86 -6.65
C LYS A 408 9.11 -14.41 -7.11
N GLU A 409 8.93 -14.09 -8.39
CA GLU A 409 9.36 -12.77 -8.92
C GLU A 409 8.27 -11.99 -9.65
N LEU A 410 6.97 -12.37 -9.60
CA LEU A 410 6.03 -11.84 -10.59
C LEU A 410 4.76 -11.14 -10.08
N PHE A 411 4.30 -11.38 -8.85
CA PHE A 411 2.89 -11.06 -8.53
C PHE A 411 2.63 -10.13 -7.34
N LEU A 412 3.67 -9.62 -6.68
CA LEU A 412 3.51 -8.80 -5.48
C LEU A 412 2.97 -7.34 -5.68
N PRO A 413 3.15 -6.61 -6.80
CA PRO A 413 3.02 -5.13 -6.85
C PRO A 413 1.60 -4.64 -6.82
N MET A 414 0.69 -5.46 -7.33
CA MET A 414 -0.70 -5.10 -7.52
C MET A 414 -1.31 -4.73 -6.19
N ASN A 415 -0.95 -5.47 -5.13
CA ASN A 415 -1.73 -5.44 -3.92
C ASN A 415 -1.63 -4.13 -3.12
N LEU A 416 -0.58 -3.31 -3.21
CA LEU A 416 -0.51 -2.10 -2.35
C LEU A 416 -1.25 -0.87 -2.90
N PHE A 417 -1.47 -0.78 -4.20
CA PHE A 417 -2.35 0.26 -4.77
C PHE A 417 -3.71 -0.33 -5.11
N VAL A 418 -3.71 -1.53 -5.69
CA VAL A 418 -4.95 -2.22 -6.06
C VAL A 418 -5.70 -2.68 -4.82
N VAL A 419 -5.09 -3.20 -3.74
CA VAL A 419 -5.91 -3.57 -2.56
C VAL A 419 -6.48 -2.35 -1.86
N PRO A 420 -5.73 -1.30 -1.44
CA PRO A 420 -6.36 -0.10 -0.87
C PRO A 420 -7.38 0.55 -1.80
N ALA A 421 -7.10 0.69 -3.11
CA ALA A 421 -8.07 1.24 -4.05
C ALA A 421 -9.29 0.33 -4.23
N THR A 422 -9.11 -0.99 -4.35
CA THR A 422 -10.21 -1.96 -4.44
C THR A 422 -11.01 -2.02 -3.16
N LEU A 423 -10.40 -1.95 -1.98
CA LEU A 423 -11.10 -1.88 -0.69
C LEU A 423 -11.90 -0.58 -0.56
N ILE A 424 -11.30 0.57 -0.93
CA ILE A 424 -12.01 1.86 -0.99
C ILE A 424 -13.20 1.77 -1.94
N ILE A 425 -13.05 1.11 -3.08
CA ILE A 425 -14.15 1.02 -4.04
C ILE A 425 -15.18 -0.02 -3.60
N LEU A 426 -14.78 -1.12 -2.99
CA LEU A 426 -15.70 -2.08 -2.38
C LEU A 426 -16.50 -1.43 -1.25
N GLY A 427 -15.89 -0.59 -0.42
CA GLY A 427 -16.64 0.16 0.59
C GLY A 427 -17.56 1.23 -0.01
N LEU A 428 -17.20 1.83 -1.14
CA LEU A 428 -18.10 2.72 -1.90
C LEU A 428 -19.28 1.96 -2.53
N LEU A 429 -19.07 0.73 -3.02
CA LEU A 429 -20.11 -0.11 -3.61
C LEU A 429 -21.01 -0.76 -2.56
N PHE A 430 -20.44 -1.05 -1.39
CA PHE A 430 -21.10 -1.75 -0.29
C PHE A 430 -20.84 -0.99 1.00
N ASP A 431 -21.65 0.05 1.23
CA ASP A 431 -21.63 0.95 2.40
C ASP A 431 -21.53 0.19 3.75
N ALA A 432 -22.12 -1.01 3.84
CA ALA A 432 -22.09 -1.83 5.04
C ALA A 432 -20.77 -2.60 5.30
N LEU A 433 -19.83 -2.68 4.35
CA LEU A 433 -18.62 -3.51 4.48
C LEU A 433 -17.56 -2.89 5.39
N PHE A 434 -17.33 -1.59 5.28
CA PHE A 434 -16.23 -0.91 5.96
C PHE A 434 -16.73 0.35 6.66
N SER A 435 -16.22 0.61 7.86
CA SER A 435 -16.53 1.86 8.57
C SER A 435 -15.79 3.05 7.93
N PHE A 436 -16.30 4.26 8.13
CA PHE A 436 -15.63 5.49 7.69
C PHE A 436 -14.18 5.57 8.18
N GLU A 437 -13.91 5.22 9.44
CA GLU A 437 -12.57 5.24 10.01
C GLU A 437 -11.63 4.24 9.32
N THR A 438 -12.15 3.06 8.98
CA THR A 438 -11.40 2.04 8.25
C THR A 438 -11.05 2.52 6.85
N MET A 439 -12.03 3.10 6.15
CA MET A 439 -11.86 3.62 4.80
C MET A 439 -10.91 4.83 4.75
N LEU A 440 -11.02 5.71 5.74
CA LEU A 440 -10.12 6.84 5.92
C LEU A 440 -8.70 6.37 6.23
N ALA A 441 -8.53 5.37 7.10
CA ALA A 441 -7.23 4.79 7.37
C ALA A 441 -6.60 4.19 6.10
N ILE A 442 -7.37 3.41 5.33
CA ILE A 442 -6.93 2.85 4.04
C ILE A 442 -6.54 3.97 3.05
N PHE A 443 -7.31 5.06 3.01
CA PHE A 443 -6.97 6.21 2.18
C PHE A 443 -5.67 6.89 2.60
N LEU A 444 -5.43 7.06 3.91
CA LEU A 444 -4.20 7.69 4.43
C LEU A 444 -2.93 6.87 4.17
N VAL A 445 -3.07 5.58 3.84
CA VAL A 445 -1.96 4.76 3.34
C VAL A 445 -1.48 5.24 1.97
N LEU A 446 -2.39 5.69 1.10
CA LEU A 446 -2.06 6.02 -0.29
C LEU A 446 -0.96 7.09 -0.39
N PRO A 447 -0.97 8.21 0.35
CA PRO A 447 0.07 9.24 0.23
C PRO A 447 1.49 8.78 0.63
N THR A 448 1.64 7.77 1.50
CA THR A 448 2.96 7.23 1.85
C THR A 448 3.72 6.63 0.65
N HIS A 449 3.00 6.32 -0.44
CA HIS A 449 3.55 5.66 -1.61
C HIS A 449 4.73 6.42 -2.24
N SER A 450 4.73 7.76 -2.18
CA SER A 450 5.76 8.56 -2.83
C SER A 450 7.09 8.56 -2.07
N ILE A 451 7.03 8.68 -0.73
CA ILE A 451 8.19 8.47 0.15
C ILE A 451 8.77 7.09 -0.09
N GLY A 452 7.90 6.06 -0.07
CA GLY A 452 8.29 4.69 -0.35
C GLY A 452 9.04 4.58 -1.68
N ARG A 453 8.44 5.08 -2.76
CA ARG A 453 9.02 5.07 -4.11
C ARG A 453 10.43 5.67 -4.16
N ASN A 454 10.62 6.84 -3.56
CA ASN A 454 11.90 7.53 -3.65
C ASN A 454 12.99 6.82 -2.83
N LEU A 455 12.68 6.36 -1.61
CA LEU A 455 13.63 5.60 -0.79
C LEU A 455 14.10 4.33 -1.50
N ILE A 456 13.21 3.64 -2.19
CA ILE A 456 13.54 2.43 -2.97
C ILE A 456 14.45 2.74 -4.14
N LEU A 457 14.14 3.78 -4.91
CA LEU A 457 14.97 4.21 -6.02
C LEU A 457 16.41 4.44 -5.54
N LEU A 458 16.56 5.05 -4.37
CA LEU A 458 17.86 5.28 -3.72
C LEU A 458 18.54 3.99 -3.23
N ILE A 459 17.79 3.05 -2.66
CA ILE A 459 18.32 1.80 -2.07
C ILE A 459 18.69 0.75 -3.13
N ILE A 460 17.81 0.54 -4.12
CA ILE A 460 17.97 -0.50 -5.14
C ILE A 460 19.10 -0.15 -6.10
N THR A 461 19.21 1.12 -6.49
CA THR A 461 20.22 1.56 -7.47
C THR A 461 21.62 1.47 -6.85
N PRO A 462 22.49 0.54 -7.29
CA PRO A 462 23.77 0.30 -6.62
C PRO A 462 24.69 1.51 -6.60
N VAL A 463 24.59 2.38 -7.61
CA VAL A 463 25.34 3.64 -7.71
C VAL A 463 24.91 4.60 -6.60
N TYR A 464 23.61 4.78 -6.39
CA TYR A 464 23.07 5.68 -5.38
C TYR A 464 23.35 5.15 -3.97
N ARG A 465 23.18 3.85 -3.75
CA ARG A 465 23.52 3.21 -2.48
C ARG A 465 24.99 3.41 -2.11
N LYS A 466 25.93 3.18 -3.04
CA LYS A 466 27.36 3.42 -2.79
C LYS A 466 27.63 4.87 -2.43
N LEU A 467 26.98 5.81 -3.12
CA LEU A 467 27.12 7.24 -2.85
C LEU A 467 26.59 7.62 -1.47
N ILE A 468 25.37 7.23 -1.13
CA ILE A 468 24.75 7.45 0.20
C ILE A 468 25.64 6.87 1.29
N VAL A 469 26.09 5.62 1.14
CA VAL A 469 26.98 4.96 2.10
C VAL A 469 28.31 5.72 2.21
N SER A 470 28.91 6.18 1.11
CA SER A 470 30.15 6.98 1.16
C SER A 470 29.97 8.37 1.77
N CYS A 471 28.80 8.99 1.64
CA CYS A 471 28.49 10.26 2.28
C CYS A 471 28.25 10.07 3.79
N LEU A 472 27.57 8.99 4.20
CA LEU A 472 27.29 8.68 5.61
C LEU A 472 28.52 8.14 6.36
N LEU A 473 29.34 7.31 5.69
CA LEU A 473 30.50 6.65 6.30
C LEU A 473 31.80 7.43 6.16
N LYS A 474 31.89 8.49 5.33
CA LYS A 474 33.04 9.39 5.40
C LYS A 474 32.89 10.18 6.71
N PRO A 475 33.69 9.89 7.75
CA PRO A 475 33.73 10.78 8.89
C PRO A 475 34.15 12.13 8.34
N CYS A 476 33.56 13.20 8.83
CA CYS A 476 33.99 14.55 8.54
C CYS A 476 35.39 14.75 9.13
N ARG A 477 36.43 14.12 8.56
CA ARG A 477 37.81 14.57 8.66
C ARG A 477 37.89 15.86 7.85
N ARG A 478 37.24 16.91 8.37
CA ARG A 478 37.78 18.25 8.21
C ARG A 478 39.13 18.17 8.92
N ASN A 479 40.19 18.10 8.13
CA ASN A 479 41.50 18.50 8.61
C ASN A 479 41.35 19.94 9.09
N PHE A 480 41.13 20.11 10.39
CA PHE A 480 41.60 21.28 11.11
C PHE A 480 43.12 21.18 11.14
N GLU A 481 43.76 21.39 9.99
CA GLU A 481 45.12 21.90 9.97
C GLU A 481 44.96 23.42 10.11
N CYS A 482 44.88 23.86 11.37
CA CYS A 482 45.21 25.25 11.70
C CYS A 482 46.70 25.43 11.38
N ASN A 483 46.99 26.18 10.33
CA ASN A 483 48.25 26.91 10.21
C ASN A 483 48.09 28.26 10.90
#